data_AF-A0ABC8UPP9-F1
#
_entry.id   AF-A0ABC8UPP9-F1
#
_cell.length_a   1.000
_cell.length_b   1.000
_cell.length_c   1.000
_cell.angle_alpha   90.00
_cell.angle_beta   90.00
_cell.angle_gamma   90.00
#
_symmetry.space_group_name_H-M   'P 1'
#
loop_
_entity.id
_entity.type
_entity.pdbx_description
1 polymer ?
#
loop_
_entity_poly.entity_id
_entity_poly.type
_entity_poly.pdbx_seq_one_letter_code
_entity_poly.pdbx_strand_id
1 'polypeptide(L)'
;MRRYHGSELPKFSSEEKELLKGSIDFIGINHYSAIYAKDCLHSSCSQDADRAVRGFVYLTGERDGVSIGEPTAMPRFYVVPRGMEEIVDYVKKRYHNKPMFVTENGE
;
A
#
# COMPACT_ATOMS: atom_id res chain seq x y z
N MET A 1 -9.83 0.85 -7.35
CA MET A 1 -10.69 1.80 -6.61
C MET A 1 -11.94 2.22 -7.38
N ARG A 2 -11.89 3.21 -8.29
CA ARG A 2 -13.09 3.76 -8.97
C ARG A 2 -13.99 2.70 -9.63
N ARG A 3 -13.41 1.78 -10.41
CA ARG A 3 -14.14 0.69 -11.10
C ARG A 3 -14.89 -0.23 -10.13
N TYR A 4 -14.27 -0.55 -8.99
CA TYR A 4 -14.76 -1.59 -8.08
C TYR A 4 -15.69 -1.07 -6.97
N HIS A 5 -15.48 0.17 -6.52
CA HIS A 5 -16.35 0.79 -5.51
C HIS A 5 -17.51 1.59 -6.11
N GLY A 6 -17.47 1.90 -7.42
CA GLY A 6 -18.57 2.55 -8.11
C GLY A 6 -19.05 3.83 -7.40
N SER A 7 -20.32 3.83 -6.99
CA SER A 7 -20.98 4.94 -6.29
C SER A 7 -20.63 5.07 -4.81
N GLU A 8 -20.08 4.02 -4.17
CA GLU A 8 -19.64 4.09 -2.77
C GLU A 8 -18.39 4.95 -2.59
N LEU A 9 -17.62 5.16 -3.66
CA LEU A 9 -16.47 6.05 -3.67
C LEU A 9 -16.89 7.44 -4.19
N PRO A 10 -16.96 8.48 -3.33
CA PRO A 10 -17.38 9.82 -3.75
C PRO A 10 -16.53 10.38 -4.87
N LYS A 11 -17.15 11.07 -5.82
CA LYS A 11 -16.43 11.72 -6.93
C LYS A 11 -16.13 13.16 -6.54
N PHE A 12 -14.88 13.57 -6.73
CA PHE A 12 -14.52 14.97 -6.59
C PHE A 12 -15.19 15.81 -7.69
N SER A 13 -15.67 16.98 -7.32
CA SER A 13 -16.08 18.05 -8.24
C SER A 13 -14.86 18.57 -9.02
N SER A 14 -15.09 19.48 -9.97
CA SER A 14 -13.98 20.12 -10.68
C SER A 14 -13.17 21.03 -9.76
N GLU A 15 -13.86 21.80 -8.91
CA GLU A 15 -13.24 22.71 -7.94
C GLU A 15 -12.40 21.96 -6.90
N GLU A 16 -12.92 20.84 -6.38
CA GLU A 16 -12.18 20.00 -5.42
C GLU A 16 -10.91 19.39 -6.03
N LYS A 17 -10.96 18.99 -7.30
CA LYS A 17 -9.78 18.47 -8.01
C LYS A 17 -8.72 19.55 -8.17
N GLU A 18 -9.13 20.78 -8.48
CA GLU A 18 -8.22 21.91 -8.63
C GLU A 18 -7.56 22.27 -7.30
N LEU A 19 -8.34 22.25 -6.21
CA LEU A 19 -7.82 22.47 -4.85
C LEU A 19 -6.82 21.39 -4.40
N LEU A 20 -7.05 20.11 -4.75
CA LEU A 20 -6.20 19.00 -4.30
C LEU A 20 -4.96 18.76 -5.19
N LYS A 21 -5.04 19.07 -6.48
CA LYS A 21 -3.99 18.73 -7.42
C LYS A 21 -2.77 19.63 -7.19
N GLY A 22 -1.68 19.04 -6.70
CA GLY A 22 -0.43 19.76 -6.47
C GLY A 22 -0.38 20.51 -5.15
N SER A 23 -1.35 20.30 -4.25
CA SER A 23 -1.49 21.00 -2.97
C SER A 23 -0.55 20.49 -1.86
N ILE A 24 0.48 19.71 -2.20
CA ILE A 24 1.41 19.15 -1.22
C ILE A 24 2.84 19.61 -1.50
N ASP A 25 3.54 20.02 -0.44
CA ASP A 25 4.94 20.44 -0.51
C ASP A 25 5.91 19.26 -0.37
N PHE A 26 5.53 18.24 0.39
CA PHE A 26 6.30 17.04 0.63
C PHE A 26 5.41 15.79 0.79
N ILE A 27 6.02 14.62 0.85
CA ILE A 27 5.38 13.33 1.12
C ILE A 27 5.95 12.75 2.42
N GLY A 28 5.09 12.46 3.39
CA GLY A 28 5.44 11.68 4.57
C GLY A 28 5.26 10.18 4.29
N ILE A 29 6.24 9.37 4.69
CA ILE A 29 6.19 7.91 4.57
C ILE A 29 6.24 7.30 5.97
N ASN A 30 5.15 6.63 6.34
CA ASN A 30 5.06 5.76 7.50
C ASN A 30 5.22 4.32 7.02
N HIS A 31 6.37 3.71 7.27
CA HIS A 31 6.65 2.36 6.78
C HIS A 31 7.22 1.49 7.90
N TYR A 32 6.51 0.41 8.19
CA TYR A 32 6.80 -0.52 9.28
C TYR A 32 7.15 -1.93 8.79
N SER A 33 6.64 -2.34 7.63
CA SER A 33 6.79 -3.70 7.12
C SER A 33 6.46 -3.75 5.63
N ALA A 34 6.88 -4.83 4.99
CA ALA A 34 6.32 -5.30 3.73
C ALA A 34 5.69 -6.68 3.90
N ILE A 35 4.80 -7.05 2.98
CA ILE A 35 4.09 -8.32 2.95
C ILE A 35 3.90 -8.77 1.50
N TYR A 36 3.71 -10.07 1.28
CA TYR A 36 3.35 -10.58 -0.05
C TYR A 36 1.90 -10.27 -0.37
N ALA A 37 1.63 -10.00 -1.65
CA ALA A 37 0.29 -9.87 -2.21
C ALA A 37 0.12 -10.90 -3.34
N LYS A 38 -0.94 -11.71 -3.25
CA LYS A 38 -1.37 -12.63 -4.30
C LYS A 38 -2.62 -12.06 -4.97
N ASP A 39 -2.64 -12.10 -6.31
CA ASP A 39 -3.82 -11.75 -7.09
C ASP A 39 -5.02 -12.64 -6.70
N CYS A 40 -6.18 -12.01 -6.53
CA CYS A 40 -7.46 -12.66 -6.32
C CYS A 40 -8.54 -12.12 -7.28
N LEU A 41 -8.15 -11.35 -8.30
CA LEU A 41 -9.06 -10.88 -9.32
C LEU A 41 -9.22 -11.92 -10.44
N HIS A 42 -8.12 -12.59 -10.80
CA HIS A 42 -8.07 -13.59 -11.87
C HIS A 42 -7.64 -14.98 -11.39
N SER A 43 -7.38 -15.13 -10.09
CA SER A 43 -6.91 -16.36 -9.47
C SER A 43 -7.83 -16.78 -8.31
N SER A 44 -7.81 -18.06 -7.96
CA SER A 44 -8.60 -18.57 -6.82
C SER A 44 -8.01 -18.11 -5.48
N CYS A 45 -8.90 -17.62 -4.63
CA CYS A 45 -8.61 -17.12 -3.29
C CYS A 45 -9.79 -17.41 -2.33
N SER A 46 -9.62 -17.04 -1.05
CA SER A 46 -10.72 -17.12 -0.08
C SER A 46 -11.74 -16.00 -0.32
N GLN A 47 -13.00 -16.26 0.04
CA GLN A 47 -14.11 -15.29 -0.17
C GLN A 47 -13.85 -13.91 0.45
N ASP A 48 -13.03 -13.83 1.50
CA ASP A 48 -12.69 -12.56 2.14
C ASP A 48 -11.69 -11.74 1.31
N ALA A 49 -10.73 -12.39 0.66
CA ALA A 49 -9.71 -11.74 -0.17
C ALA A 49 -10.28 -11.22 -1.50
N ASP A 50 -11.37 -11.83 -1.98
CA ASP A 50 -12.06 -11.47 -3.22
C ASP A 50 -12.95 -10.22 -3.09
N ARG A 51 -12.93 -9.53 -1.94
CA ARG A 51 -13.73 -8.32 -1.72
C ARG A 51 -13.02 -7.08 -2.23
N ALA A 52 -13.76 -6.18 -2.88
CA ALA A 52 -13.25 -4.91 -3.37
C ALA A 52 -12.58 -4.06 -2.28
N VAL A 53 -13.10 -4.07 -1.06
CA VAL A 53 -12.53 -3.34 0.09
C VAL A 53 -11.15 -3.86 0.50
N ARG A 54 -10.84 -5.13 0.20
CA ARG A 54 -9.50 -5.71 0.39
C ARG A 54 -8.60 -5.52 -0.83
N GLY A 55 -9.13 -5.00 -1.93
CA GLY A 55 -8.40 -4.77 -3.17
C GLY A 55 -8.29 -5.99 -4.09
N PHE A 56 -9.08 -7.06 -3.86
CA PHE A 56 -8.96 -8.34 -4.57
C PHE A 56 -7.55 -8.94 -4.46
N VAL A 57 -6.99 -8.91 -3.25
CA VAL A 57 -5.66 -9.49 -2.97
C VAL A 57 -5.69 -10.28 -1.67
N TYR A 58 -4.95 -11.39 -1.68
CA TYR A 58 -4.62 -12.14 -0.48
C TYR A 58 -3.25 -11.69 0.02
N LEU A 59 -3.21 -11.31 1.29
CA LEU A 59 -2.04 -10.72 1.95
C LEU A 59 -1.46 -11.70 2.95
N THR A 60 -0.15 -11.95 2.87
CA THR A 60 0.54 -12.91 3.73
C THR A 60 1.98 -12.50 3.99
N GLY A 61 2.50 -12.77 5.18
CA GLY A 61 3.92 -12.65 5.49
C GLY A 61 4.73 -13.85 5.04
N GLU A 62 4.09 -14.94 4.61
CA GLU A 62 4.75 -16.19 4.22
C GLU A 62 4.42 -16.57 2.79
N ARG A 63 5.42 -17.04 2.04
CA ARG A 63 5.26 -17.61 0.70
C ARG A 63 6.07 -18.90 0.61
N ASP A 64 5.40 -19.99 0.23
CA ASP A 64 6.00 -21.33 0.09
C ASP A 64 6.71 -21.82 1.36
N GLY A 65 6.14 -21.56 2.54
CA GLY A 65 6.73 -21.92 3.83
C GLY A 65 7.85 -20.98 4.30
N VAL A 66 8.15 -19.92 3.55
CA VAL A 66 9.23 -18.98 3.85
C VAL A 66 8.66 -17.62 4.24
N SER A 67 8.99 -17.17 5.45
CA SER A 67 8.64 -15.82 5.92
C SER A 67 9.35 -14.75 5.08
N ILE A 68 8.68 -13.61 4.87
CA ILE A 68 9.21 -12.46 4.15
C ILE A 68 10.35 -11.76 4.92
N GLY A 69 10.35 -11.92 6.24
CA GLY A 69 11.33 -11.38 7.19
C GLY A 69 11.09 -11.92 8.59
N GLU A 70 11.91 -11.49 9.55
CA GLU A 70 11.72 -11.86 10.96
C GLU A 70 10.41 -11.25 11.51
N PRO A 71 9.61 -11.98 12.30
CA PRO A 71 8.41 -11.43 12.90
C PRO A 71 8.75 -10.43 14.02
N THR A 72 7.92 -9.41 14.21
CA THR A 72 8.03 -8.50 15.37
C THR A 72 7.03 -8.87 16.48
N ALA A 73 7.01 -8.11 17.57
CA ALA A 73 5.99 -8.25 18.62
C ALA A 73 4.56 -7.96 18.09
N MET A 74 4.45 -7.25 16.97
CA MET A 74 3.18 -7.01 16.28
C MET A 74 2.95 -8.10 15.22
N PRO A 75 1.92 -8.96 15.32
CA PRO A 75 1.74 -10.13 14.45
C PRO A 75 1.59 -9.86 12.94
N ARG A 76 1.40 -8.58 12.55
CA ARG A 76 1.26 -8.16 11.16
C ARG A 76 2.52 -7.56 10.57
N PHE A 77 3.55 -7.33 11.38
CA PHE A 77 4.79 -6.70 10.96
C PHE A 77 5.94 -7.69 10.94
N TYR A 78 6.77 -7.51 9.93
CA TYR A 78 7.95 -8.29 9.66
C TYR A 78 9.10 -7.33 9.37
N VAL A 79 10.30 -7.70 9.80
CA VAL A 79 11.52 -6.93 9.56
C VAL A 79 11.90 -7.09 8.09
N VAL A 80 11.50 -6.13 7.25
CA VAL A 80 11.78 -6.14 5.80
C VAL A 80 12.40 -4.81 5.34
N PRO A 81 13.67 -4.52 5.66
CA PRO A 81 14.31 -3.24 5.35
C PRO A 81 14.31 -2.89 3.85
N ARG A 82 14.44 -3.90 2.97
CA ARG A 82 14.36 -3.71 1.51
C ARG A 82 13.04 -3.06 1.05
N GLY A 83 11.94 -3.30 1.80
CA GLY A 83 10.64 -2.72 1.49
C GLY A 83 10.62 -1.20 1.62
N MET A 84 11.44 -0.64 2.52
CA MET A 84 11.59 0.81 2.68
C MET A 84 12.26 1.42 1.45
N GLU A 85 13.32 0.81 0.95
CA GLU A 85 13.99 1.26 -0.27
C GLU A 85 13.01 1.21 -1.45
N GLU A 86 12.34 0.08 -1.66
CA GLU A 86 11.37 -0.12 -2.74
C GLU A 86 10.24 0.92 -2.73
N ILE A 87 9.66 1.23 -1.57
CA ILE A 87 8.58 2.23 -1.50
C ILE A 87 9.09 3.64 -1.75
N VAL A 88 10.26 4.01 -1.23
CA VAL A 88 10.86 5.33 -1.50
C VAL A 88 11.16 5.48 -2.99
N ASP A 89 11.73 4.44 -3.61
CA ASP A 89 12.06 4.44 -5.03
C ASP A 89 10.81 4.51 -5.92
N TYR A 90 9.75 3.80 -5.53
CA TYR A 90 8.45 3.87 -6.19
C TYR A 90 7.85 5.28 -6.11
N VAL A 91 7.76 5.84 -4.91
CA VAL A 91 7.18 7.18 -4.68
C VAL A 91 7.98 8.23 -5.43
N LYS A 92 9.31 8.15 -5.39
CA LYS A 92 10.24 9.00 -6.16
C LYS A 92 9.89 9.00 -7.65
N LYS A 93 9.80 7.83 -8.27
CA LYS A 93 9.51 7.70 -9.72
C LYS A 93 8.10 8.16 -10.05
N ARG A 94 7.11 7.81 -9.21
CA ARG A 94 5.69 8.04 -9.47
C ARG A 94 5.21 9.47 -9.22
N TYR A 95 5.85 10.17 -8.27
CA TYR A 95 5.46 11.50 -7.80
C TYR A 95 6.56 12.54 -8.00
N HIS A 96 7.31 12.39 -9.10
CA HIS A 96 8.28 13.39 -9.59
C HIS A 96 9.34 13.79 -8.57
N ASN A 97 9.79 12.84 -7.74
CA ASN A 97 10.80 13.04 -6.72
C ASN A 97 10.52 14.27 -5.82
N LYS A 98 9.25 14.51 -5.49
CA LYS A 98 8.84 15.51 -4.50
C LYS A 98 9.57 15.25 -3.17
N PRO A 99 9.95 16.28 -2.38
CA PRO A 99 10.60 16.07 -1.08
C PRO A 99 9.86 15.02 -0.24
N MET A 100 10.61 14.09 0.33
CA MET A 100 10.09 12.94 1.08
C MET A 100 10.76 12.86 2.44
N PHE A 101 9.99 12.50 3.45
CA PHE A 101 10.48 12.24 4.80
C PHE A 101 9.92 10.90 5.29
N VAL A 102 10.77 10.07 5.88
CA VAL A 102 10.29 8.96 6.70
C VAL A 102 9.80 9.56 8.00
N THR A 103 8.48 9.56 8.18
CA THR A 103 7.83 10.18 9.34
C THR A 103 7.61 9.17 10.46
N GLU A 104 7.49 7.89 10.13
CA GLU A 104 7.45 6.80 11.10
C GLU A 104 8.16 5.55 10.57
N ASN A 105 8.96 4.93 11.44
CA ASN A 105 9.56 3.62 11.26
C ASN A 105 9.88 3.03 12.64
N GLY A 106 9.61 1.75 12.84
CA GLY A 106 9.83 1.06 14.12
C GLY A 106 9.27 -0.36 14.11
N GLU A 107 9.47 -1.06 15.22
CA GLU A 107 8.96 -2.41 15.48
C GLU A 107 8.00 -2.44 16.67
#